data_AF-A0A1Y4EFN2-F1
#
_entry.id   AF-A0A1Y4EFN2-F1
#
_cell.length_a   1.000
_cell.length_b   1.000
_cell.length_c   1.000
_cell.angle_alpha   90.00
_cell.angle_beta   90.00
_cell.angle_gamma   90.00
#
_symmetry.space_group_name_H-M   'P 1'
#
loop_
_entity.id
_entity.type
_entity.pdbx_description
1 polymer ?
#
loop_
_entity_poly.entity_id
_entity_poly.type
_entity_poly.pdbx_seq_one_letter_code
_entity_poly.pdbx_strand_id
1 'polypeptide(L)'
;YLMDEDENYIVDEETAPVVQQIYQLCLAGNGPTKIARMLTEQQIPTPGTLEYRRTGSTRRYHPGYECKWATNTVVHILENREYTGCLVNFKTEKPSYKVKHSVENPVEKQAIFENHHEPIIDRETWERVQELRKQRKRPNRYDEVGLFSGMLFCADCGHVMYQQRYQNKTRKQDCYICGSYKKRTRDCTAHFIRTDLLTAGVLSNLRQVTEYAAKHESRFVKLLIQQNEIGGKRKTAAATKQLEQAQERIAEVSRIIKRLYEDNVNGKISDERFMELSADYEQEQRELKDRAAALQAELDKSQAATVNA
;
A
#
# COMPACT_ATOMS: atom_id res chain seq x y z
N TYR A 1 6.49 -18.79 -11.56
CA TYR A 1 7.42 -18.82 -12.69
C TYR A 1 8.57 -19.76 -12.37
N LEU A 2 9.02 -20.48 -13.39
CA LEU A 2 10.31 -21.17 -13.43
C LEU A 2 11.32 -20.28 -14.16
N MET A 3 12.61 -20.59 -13.98
CA MET A 3 13.69 -19.92 -14.70
C MET A 3 14.28 -20.93 -15.69
N ASP A 4 14.43 -20.54 -16.96
CA ASP A 4 15.09 -21.36 -17.97
C ASP A 4 16.62 -21.23 -17.92
N GLU A 5 17.31 -21.89 -18.85
CA GLU A 5 18.77 -21.87 -18.96
C GLU A 5 19.32 -20.48 -19.29
N ASP A 6 18.50 -19.61 -19.87
CA ASP A 6 18.83 -18.23 -20.27
C ASP A 6 18.38 -17.19 -19.20
N GLU A 7 18.03 -17.65 -18.00
CA GLU A 7 17.53 -16.84 -16.88
C GLU A 7 16.18 -16.13 -17.12
N ASN A 8 15.40 -16.55 -18.13
CA ASN A 8 14.07 -16.01 -18.39
C ASN A 8 13.00 -16.64 -17.51
N TYR A 9 11.98 -15.85 -17.17
CA TYR A 9 10.84 -16.27 -16.38
C TYR A 9 9.79 -16.95 -17.25
N ILE A 10 9.60 -18.26 -17.07
CA ILE A 10 8.58 -19.06 -17.77
C ILE A 10 7.41 -19.36 -16.82
N VAL A 11 6.18 -19.34 -17.34
CA VAL A 11 4.98 -19.72 -16.58
C VAL A 11 5.07 -21.18 -16.17
N ASP A 12 4.83 -21.44 -14.89
CA ASP A 12 4.82 -22.79 -14.33
C ASP A 12 3.40 -23.34 -14.40
N GLU A 13 3.13 -24.28 -15.30
CA GLU A 13 1.79 -24.84 -15.52
C GLU A 13 1.19 -25.50 -14.27
N GLU A 14 2.02 -26.00 -13.35
CA GLU A 14 1.54 -26.62 -12.11
C GLU A 14 1.09 -25.57 -11.08
N THR A 15 1.82 -24.44 -10.97
CA THR A 15 1.57 -23.45 -9.92
C THR A 15 0.77 -22.23 -10.37
N ALA A 16 0.80 -21.89 -11.66
CA ALA A 16 0.06 -20.76 -12.20
C ALA A 16 -1.46 -20.85 -11.95
N PRO A 17 -2.12 -22.02 -12.10
CA PRO A 17 -3.55 -22.16 -11.77
C PRO A 17 -3.85 -21.87 -10.29
N VAL A 18 -2.94 -22.23 -9.38
CA VAL A 18 -3.10 -21.96 -7.94
C VAL A 18 -3.03 -20.45 -7.66
N VAL A 19 -2.11 -19.74 -8.33
CA VAL A 19 -2.04 -18.27 -8.23
C VAL A 19 -3.32 -17.63 -8.76
N GLN A 20 -3.80 -18.05 -9.94
CA GLN A 20 -5.07 -17.57 -10.51
C GLN A 20 -6.25 -17.82 -9.58
N GLN A 21 -6.33 -19.02 -9.00
CA GLN A 21 -7.35 -19.36 -8.01
C GLN A 21 -7.29 -18.43 -6.78
N ILE A 22 -6.09 -18.12 -6.27
CA ILE A 22 -5.91 -17.19 -5.14
C ILE A 22 -6.46 -15.79 -5.46
N TYR A 23 -6.16 -15.25 -6.64
CA TYR A 23 -6.68 -13.96 -7.09
C TYR A 23 -8.21 -13.98 -7.24
N GLN A 24 -8.76 -15.01 -7.90
CA GLN A 24 -10.22 -15.18 -8.06
C GLN A 24 -10.95 -15.29 -6.71
N LEU A 25 -10.40 -16.06 -5.75
CA LEU A 25 -10.98 -16.16 -4.41
C LEU A 25 -10.96 -14.82 -3.67
N CYS A 26 -9.93 -13.99 -3.90
CA CYS A 26 -9.87 -12.65 -3.33
C CYS A 26 -10.89 -11.71 -3.96
N LEU A 27 -11.07 -11.76 -5.28
CA LEU A 27 -12.13 -11.02 -6.00
C LEU A 27 -13.53 -11.41 -5.52
N ALA A 28 -13.74 -12.69 -5.18
CA ALA A 28 -14.97 -13.19 -4.56
C ALA A 28 -15.16 -12.72 -3.09
N GLY A 29 -14.28 -11.86 -2.57
CA GLY A 29 -14.39 -11.24 -1.24
C GLY A 29 -13.75 -12.03 -0.10
N ASN A 30 -13.07 -13.15 -0.40
CA ASN A 30 -12.40 -13.93 0.65
C ASN A 30 -11.12 -13.22 1.10
N GLY A 31 -10.93 -13.11 2.42
CA GLY A 31 -9.69 -12.56 2.98
C GLY A 31 -8.53 -13.56 2.93
N PRO A 32 -7.26 -13.11 3.00
CA PRO A 32 -6.09 -13.98 2.90
C PRO A 32 -6.09 -15.16 3.88
N THR A 33 -6.58 -14.97 5.10
CA THR A 33 -6.70 -16.06 6.09
C THR A 33 -7.71 -17.12 5.67
N LYS A 34 -8.84 -16.71 5.10
CA LYS A 34 -9.88 -17.64 4.61
C LYS A 34 -9.37 -18.38 3.39
N ILE A 35 -8.71 -17.68 2.46
CA ILE A 35 -8.06 -18.29 1.29
C ILE A 35 -7.03 -19.32 1.74
N ALA A 36 -6.12 -18.98 2.66
CA ALA A 36 -5.12 -19.92 3.17
C ALA A 36 -5.76 -21.18 3.78
N ARG A 37 -6.87 -21.03 4.52
CA ARG A 37 -7.63 -22.17 5.04
C ARG A 37 -8.22 -23.02 3.91
N MET A 38 -8.84 -22.41 2.91
CA MET A 38 -9.41 -23.11 1.75
C MET A 38 -8.35 -23.89 0.97
N LEU A 39 -7.17 -23.30 0.72
CA LEU A 39 -6.06 -23.99 0.07
C LEU A 39 -5.54 -25.18 0.90
N THR A 40 -5.50 -25.01 2.23
CA THR A 40 -5.13 -26.09 3.16
C THR A 40 -6.15 -27.22 3.15
N GLU A 41 -7.46 -26.89 3.14
CA GLU A 41 -8.56 -27.86 3.05
C GLU A 41 -8.53 -28.63 1.72
N GLN A 42 -8.16 -27.96 0.62
CA GLN A 42 -7.98 -28.55 -0.70
C GLN A 42 -6.71 -29.41 -0.83
N GLN A 43 -5.88 -29.52 0.22
CA GLN A 43 -4.61 -30.26 0.21
C GLN A 43 -3.63 -29.78 -0.86
N ILE A 44 -3.66 -28.48 -1.19
CA ILE A 44 -2.73 -27.89 -2.13
C ILE A 44 -1.37 -27.72 -1.44
N PRO A 45 -0.26 -28.24 -2.00
CA PRO A 45 1.05 -28.10 -1.39
C PRO A 45 1.48 -26.63 -1.33
N THR A 46 2.17 -26.25 -0.26
CA THR A 46 2.73 -24.90 -0.14
C THR A 46 3.90 -24.69 -1.12
N PRO A 47 4.23 -23.44 -1.49
CA PRO A 47 5.35 -23.17 -2.39
C PRO A 47 6.68 -23.76 -1.89
N GLY A 48 6.94 -23.73 -0.58
CA GLY A 48 8.16 -24.31 0.01
C GLY A 48 8.18 -25.84 -0.05
N THR A 49 7.03 -26.49 0.06
CA THR A 49 6.91 -27.94 -0.16
C THR A 49 7.13 -28.32 -1.61
N LEU A 50 6.62 -27.54 -2.55
CA LEU A 50 6.84 -27.78 -3.96
C LEU A 50 8.32 -27.58 -4.35
N GLU A 51 8.95 -26.53 -3.83
CA GLU A 51 10.39 -26.27 -4.00
C GLU A 51 11.23 -27.45 -3.49
N TYR A 52 10.88 -28.01 -2.32
CA TYR A 52 11.53 -29.21 -1.79
C TYR A 52 11.35 -30.44 -2.69
N ARG A 53 10.15 -30.68 -3.23
CA ARG A 53 9.91 -31.81 -4.14
C ARG A 53 10.72 -31.71 -5.42
N ARG A 54 10.94 -30.49 -5.93
CA ARG A 54 11.67 -30.24 -7.19
C ARG A 54 13.19 -30.22 -7.03
N THR A 55 13.69 -29.63 -5.93
CA THR A 55 15.13 -29.33 -5.77
C THR A 55 15.78 -30.02 -4.56
N GLY A 56 14.99 -30.60 -3.66
CA GLY A 56 15.47 -31.09 -2.35
C GLY A 56 15.78 -29.98 -1.34
N SER A 57 15.57 -28.70 -1.68
CA SER A 57 15.87 -27.57 -0.79
C SER A 57 15.00 -27.58 0.47
N THR A 58 15.63 -27.58 1.64
CA THR A 58 14.93 -27.57 2.94
C THR A 58 14.70 -26.16 3.50
N ARG A 59 15.13 -25.11 2.79
CA ARG A 59 15.13 -23.72 3.29
C ARG A 59 13.74 -23.23 3.71
N ARG A 60 12.71 -23.59 2.94
CA ARG A 60 11.30 -23.18 3.16
C ARG A 60 10.39 -24.38 3.39
N TYR A 61 10.97 -25.56 3.60
CA TYR A 61 10.25 -26.80 3.81
C TYR A 61 9.99 -27.04 5.30
N HIS A 62 8.75 -27.38 5.62
CA HIS A 62 8.34 -27.68 6.99
C HIS A 62 7.66 -29.07 7.02
N PRO A 63 8.39 -30.12 7.44
CA PRO A 63 7.85 -31.48 7.54
C PRO A 63 6.57 -31.51 8.41
N GLY A 64 5.53 -32.22 7.96
CA GLY A 64 4.24 -32.31 8.65
C GLY A 64 3.33 -31.09 8.45
N TYR A 65 3.76 -30.12 7.65
CA TYR A 65 3.00 -28.92 7.29
C TYR A 65 2.94 -28.69 5.78
N GLU A 66 3.04 -29.77 5.00
CA GLU A 66 3.18 -29.72 3.54
C GLU A 66 2.11 -28.89 2.82
N CYS A 67 0.86 -28.97 3.31
CA CYS A 67 -0.29 -28.27 2.74
C CYS A 67 -0.80 -27.13 3.65
N LYS A 68 -0.08 -26.78 4.74
CA LYS A 68 -0.56 -25.77 5.68
C LYS A 68 -0.17 -24.37 5.22
N TRP A 69 -1.08 -23.73 4.50
CA TRP A 69 -0.86 -22.37 3.99
C TRP A 69 -0.86 -21.34 5.13
N ALA A 70 0.22 -20.57 5.23
CA ALA A 70 0.28 -19.41 6.10
C ALA A 70 -0.46 -18.23 5.47
N THR A 71 -1.13 -17.42 6.31
CA THR A 71 -1.82 -16.20 5.84
C THR A 71 -0.85 -15.25 5.13
N ASN A 72 0.38 -15.10 5.64
CA ASN A 72 1.38 -14.22 5.04
C ASN A 72 1.80 -14.68 3.64
N THR A 73 1.86 -15.98 3.38
CA THR A 73 2.17 -16.49 2.03
C THR A 73 1.14 -16.02 1.02
N VAL A 74 -0.16 -16.10 1.35
CA VAL A 74 -1.24 -15.61 0.49
C VAL A 74 -1.19 -14.08 0.35
N VAL A 75 -0.89 -13.35 1.42
CA VAL A 75 -0.71 -11.89 1.41
C VAL A 75 0.38 -11.48 0.42
N HIS A 76 1.56 -12.13 0.49
CA HIS A 76 2.68 -11.86 -0.40
C HIS A 76 2.38 -12.22 -1.85
N ILE A 77 1.68 -13.33 -2.11
CA ILE A 77 1.26 -13.69 -3.47
C ILE A 77 0.37 -12.60 -4.05
N LEU A 78 -0.67 -12.18 -3.31
CA LEU A 78 -1.61 -11.15 -3.77
C LEU A 78 -0.94 -9.77 -3.95
N GLU A 79 0.09 -9.46 -3.16
CA GLU A 79 0.86 -8.21 -3.26
C GLU A 79 1.89 -8.20 -4.40
N ASN A 80 2.35 -9.37 -4.86
CA ASN A 80 3.44 -9.43 -5.82
C ASN A 80 2.98 -8.94 -7.19
N ARG A 81 3.50 -7.78 -7.61
CA ARG A 81 3.22 -7.19 -8.92
C ARG A 81 3.80 -8.04 -10.07
N GLU A 82 4.82 -8.85 -9.81
CA GLU A 82 5.47 -9.67 -10.87
C GLU A 82 4.51 -10.66 -11.55
N TYR A 83 3.40 -11.04 -10.90
CA TYR A 83 2.38 -11.86 -11.55
C TYR A 83 1.70 -11.17 -12.74
N THR A 84 1.87 -9.85 -12.90
CA THR A 84 1.42 -9.08 -14.08
C THR A 84 2.45 -9.03 -15.21
N GLY A 85 3.50 -9.86 -15.16
CA GLY A 85 4.53 -9.93 -16.21
C GLY A 85 5.57 -8.81 -16.13
N CYS A 86 5.65 -8.07 -15.02
CA CYS A 86 6.71 -7.07 -14.81
C CYS A 86 7.88 -7.63 -13.97
N LEU A 87 9.09 -7.14 -14.21
CA LEU A 87 10.22 -7.37 -13.33
C LEU A 87 10.39 -6.19 -12.36
N VAL A 88 10.51 -6.47 -11.06
CA VAL A 88 10.68 -5.44 -10.04
C VAL A 88 12.01 -5.62 -9.32
N ASN A 89 12.96 -4.73 -9.61
CA ASN A 89 14.28 -4.71 -9.01
C ASN A 89 14.38 -3.69 -7.85
N PHE A 90 15.40 -3.86 -7.01
CA PHE A 90 15.67 -2.98 -5.87
C PHE A 90 14.52 -2.90 -4.85
N LYS A 91 13.81 -4.01 -4.60
CA LYS A 91 12.77 -4.11 -3.56
C LYS A 91 13.29 -3.84 -2.16
N THR A 92 14.58 -4.08 -1.91
CA THR A 92 15.22 -3.86 -0.62
C THR A 92 16.60 -3.24 -0.80
N GLU A 93 16.97 -2.32 0.09
CA GLU A 93 18.34 -1.80 0.21
C GLU A 93 18.97 -2.19 1.54
N LYS A 94 20.30 -2.18 1.59
CA LYS A 94 21.03 -2.19 2.86
C LYS A 94 21.45 -0.75 3.17
N PRO A 95 20.90 -0.12 4.23
CA PRO A 95 21.20 1.28 4.55
C PRO A 95 22.69 1.55 4.78
N SER A 96 23.43 0.54 5.26
CA SER A 96 24.86 0.61 5.46
C SER A 96 25.46 -0.80 5.43
N TYR A 97 26.72 -0.91 5.00
CA TYR A 97 27.48 -2.17 5.01
C TYR A 97 27.60 -2.81 6.41
N LYS A 98 27.50 -2.00 7.48
CA LYS A 98 27.56 -2.48 8.88
C LYS A 98 26.24 -3.10 9.34
N VAL A 99 25.15 -2.80 8.66
CA VAL A 99 23.82 -3.23 9.04
C VAL A 99 23.50 -4.53 8.31
N LYS A 100 23.32 -5.61 9.09
CA LYS A 100 23.05 -6.95 8.54
C LYS A 100 21.61 -7.11 8.03
N HIS A 101 20.68 -6.27 8.47
CA HIS A 101 19.29 -6.32 8.03
C HIS A 101 19.07 -5.44 6.80
N SER A 102 18.31 -5.96 5.83
CA SER A 102 17.82 -5.19 4.69
C SER A 102 16.54 -4.46 5.07
N VAL A 103 16.31 -3.30 4.46
CA VAL A 103 15.09 -2.49 4.61
C VAL A 103 14.35 -2.50 3.29
N GLU A 104 13.02 -2.56 3.33
CA GLU A 104 12.20 -2.44 2.12
C GLU A 104 12.29 -1.04 1.53
N ASN A 105 12.48 -0.98 0.22
CA ASN A 105 12.52 0.27 -0.51
C ASN A 105 11.10 0.74 -0.82
N PRO A 106 10.85 2.06 -0.72
CA PRO A 106 9.59 2.63 -1.19
C PRO A 106 9.50 2.46 -2.72
N VAL A 107 8.29 2.48 -3.27
CA VAL A 107 8.03 2.15 -4.69
C VAL A 107 8.81 3.05 -5.64
N GLU A 108 9.07 4.30 -5.24
CA GLU A 108 9.83 5.28 -6.01
C GLU A 108 11.30 4.89 -6.22
N LYS A 109 11.86 4.06 -5.33
CA LYS A 109 13.23 3.53 -5.46
C LYS A 109 13.27 2.17 -6.17
N GLN A 110 12.12 1.59 -6.51
CA GLN A 110 12.05 0.29 -7.18
C GLN A 110 12.09 0.50 -8.69
N ALA A 111 12.99 -0.19 -9.37
CA ALA A 111 13.03 -0.19 -10.83
C ALA A 111 12.02 -1.23 -11.34
N ILE A 112 11.01 -0.77 -12.09
CA ILE A 112 9.92 -1.61 -12.58
C ILE A 112 10.00 -1.68 -14.10
N PHE A 113 10.30 -2.86 -14.62
CA PHE A 113 10.34 -3.15 -16.05
C PHE A 113 9.03 -3.84 -16.43
N GLU A 114 8.17 -3.14 -17.16
CA GLU A 114 6.89 -3.68 -17.62
C GLU A 114 7.09 -4.65 -18.80
N ASN A 115 6.20 -5.63 -18.95
CA ASN A 115 6.19 -6.62 -20.04
C ASN A 115 7.50 -7.42 -20.20
N HIS A 116 8.11 -7.83 -19.08
CA HIS A 116 9.33 -8.64 -19.07
C HIS A 116 9.06 -10.11 -19.39
N HIS A 117 7.96 -10.67 -18.91
CA HIS A 117 7.62 -12.09 -19.08
C HIS A 117 6.12 -12.29 -19.18
N GLU A 118 5.70 -13.48 -19.59
CA GLU A 118 4.28 -13.80 -19.76
C GLU A 118 3.52 -13.65 -18.43
N PRO A 119 2.45 -12.82 -18.38
CA PRO A 119 1.71 -12.56 -17.16
C PRO A 119 0.84 -13.75 -16.74
N ILE A 120 0.86 -14.12 -15.46
CA ILE A 120 -0.10 -15.10 -14.88
C ILE A 120 -1.46 -14.44 -14.63
N ILE A 121 -1.48 -13.14 -14.30
CA ILE A 121 -2.66 -12.33 -13.98
C ILE A 121 -2.58 -11.02 -14.76
N ASP A 122 -3.70 -10.53 -15.29
CA ASP A 122 -3.74 -9.23 -15.93
C ASP A 122 -3.59 -8.06 -14.92
N ARG A 123 -3.11 -6.92 -15.41
CA ARG A 123 -2.84 -5.75 -14.57
C ARG A 123 -4.11 -5.23 -13.89
N GLU A 124 -5.25 -5.24 -14.58
CA GLU A 124 -6.52 -4.72 -14.04
C GLU A 124 -7.00 -5.56 -12.85
N THR A 125 -6.93 -6.89 -12.97
CA THR A 125 -7.24 -7.83 -11.89
C THR A 125 -6.33 -7.59 -10.68
N TRP A 126 -5.03 -7.40 -10.90
CA TRP A 126 -4.09 -7.10 -9.81
C TRP A 126 -4.46 -5.79 -9.10
N GLU A 127 -4.64 -4.71 -9.86
CA GLU A 127 -5.01 -3.40 -9.32
C GLU A 127 -6.35 -3.46 -8.55
N ARG A 128 -7.33 -4.20 -9.09
CA ARG A 128 -8.62 -4.41 -8.45
C ARG A 128 -8.50 -5.14 -7.12
N VAL A 129 -7.69 -6.20 -7.06
CA VAL A 129 -7.41 -6.93 -5.81
C VAL A 129 -6.73 -6.01 -4.78
N GLN A 130 -5.77 -5.19 -5.21
CA GLN A 130 -5.08 -4.26 -4.31
C GLN A 130 -6.05 -3.23 -3.72
N GLU A 131 -6.99 -2.71 -4.53
CA GLU A 131 -8.01 -1.79 -4.04
C GLU A 131 -9.01 -2.46 -3.09
N LEU A 132 -9.50 -3.65 -3.43
CA LEU A 132 -10.38 -4.44 -2.57
C LEU A 132 -9.73 -4.71 -1.21
N ARG A 133 -8.43 -5.02 -1.19
CA ARG A 133 -7.69 -5.29 0.05
C ARG A 133 -7.53 -4.05 0.93
N LYS A 134 -7.35 -2.86 0.34
CA LYS A 134 -7.31 -1.58 1.09
C LYS A 134 -8.64 -1.26 1.75
N GLN A 135 -9.74 -1.47 1.03
CA GLN A 135 -11.09 -1.13 1.50
C GLN A 135 -11.71 -2.21 2.40
N ARG A 136 -11.09 -3.40 2.48
CA ARG A 136 -11.67 -4.53 3.20
C ARG A 136 -11.77 -4.27 4.69
N LYS A 137 -13.00 -4.17 5.17
CA LYS A 137 -13.30 -4.24 6.60
C LYS A 137 -13.15 -5.68 7.06
N ARG A 138 -12.36 -5.90 8.12
CA ARG A 138 -12.18 -7.24 8.68
C ARG A 138 -13.45 -7.67 9.43
N PRO A 139 -14.12 -8.76 9.02
CA PRO A 139 -15.23 -9.30 9.78
C PRO A 139 -14.75 -9.82 11.14
N ASN A 140 -15.65 -9.80 12.11
CA ASN A 140 -15.38 -10.31 13.45
C ASN A 140 -15.39 -11.86 13.47
N ARG A 141 -15.23 -12.47 14.65
CA ARG A 141 -15.24 -13.94 14.82
C ARG A 141 -16.54 -14.61 14.33
N TYR A 142 -17.64 -13.86 14.27
CA TYR A 142 -18.97 -14.32 13.87
C TYR A 142 -19.28 -14.00 12.39
N ASP A 143 -18.25 -13.67 11.61
CA ASP A 143 -18.35 -13.25 10.20
C ASP A 143 -19.17 -11.98 9.95
N GLU A 144 -19.40 -11.19 11.01
CA GLU A 144 -20.14 -9.93 10.93
C GLU A 144 -19.19 -8.73 10.94
N VAL A 145 -19.51 -7.71 10.16
CA VAL A 145 -18.78 -6.43 10.18
C VAL A 145 -19.54 -5.47 11.08
N GLY A 146 -18.88 -4.99 12.13
CA GLY A 146 -19.45 -3.97 13.01
C GLY A 146 -19.79 -2.68 12.25
N LEU A 147 -20.90 -2.04 12.60
CA LEU A 147 -21.42 -0.84 11.92
C LEU A 147 -20.35 0.24 11.70
N PHE A 148 -19.48 0.45 12.68
CA PHE A 148 -18.43 1.47 12.65
C PHE A 148 -17.02 0.91 12.43
N SER A 149 -16.90 -0.34 11.95
CA SER A 149 -15.62 -0.97 11.69
C SER A 149 -14.81 -0.17 10.65
N GLY A 150 -13.58 0.19 11.01
CA GLY A 150 -12.67 1.00 10.20
C GLY A 150 -12.95 2.51 10.21
N MET A 151 -13.96 2.99 10.95
CA MET A 151 -14.32 4.42 10.99
C MET A 151 -14.00 5.09 12.33
N LEU A 152 -13.81 4.31 13.40
CA LEU A 152 -13.56 4.84 14.74
C LEU A 152 -12.08 4.82 15.09
N PHE A 153 -11.61 5.97 15.56
CA PHE A 153 -10.26 6.18 16.06
C PHE A 153 -10.33 6.73 17.47
N CYS A 154 -9.41 6.28 18.33
CA CYS A 154 -9.24 6.79 19.67
C CYS A 154 -8.79 8.26 19.62
N ALA A 155 -9.47 9.13 20.36
CA ALA A 155 -9.11 10.54 20.44
C ALA A 155 -7.74 10.77 21.10
N ASP A 156 -7.37 9.92 22.06
CA ASP A 156 -6.13 10.09 22.83
C ASP A 156 -4.88 9.60 22.07
N CYS A 157 -4.96 8.42 21.44
CA CYS A 157 -3.78 7.78 20.82
C CYS A 157 -3.86 7.65 19.29
N GLY A 158 -4.97 8.07 18.68
CA GLY A 158 -5.21 7.99 17.23
C GLY A 158 -5.38 6.56 16.68
N HIS A 159 -5.32 5.52 17.53
CA HIS A 159 -5.40 4.14 17.07
C HIS A 159 -6.84 3.70 16.81
N VAL A 160 -7.04 2.77 15.88
CA VAL A 160 -8.36 2.23 15.53
C VAL A 160 -9.05 1.61 16.76
N MET A 161 -10.34 1.88 16.92
CA MET A 161 -11.18 1.25 17.94
C MET A 161 -11.80 -0.05 17.42
N TYR A 162 -11.75 -1.11 18.22
CA TYR A 162 -12.32 -2.42 17.85
C TYR A 162 -13.66 -2.65 18.54
N GLN A 163 -14.60 -3.25 17.83
CA GLN A 163 -15.83 -3.75 18.43
C GLN A 163 -15.51 -4.91 19.39
N GLN A 164 -16.14 -4.87 20.55
CA GLN A 164 -16.10 -5.91 21.58
C GLN A 164 -17.52 -6.16 22.06
N ARG A 165 -17.87 -7.45 22.10
CA ARG A 165 -19.15 -7.92 22.62
C ARG A 165 -18.93 -8.40 24.05
N TYR A 166 -19.61 -7.78 25.00
CA TYR A 166 -19.71 -8.27 26.37
C TYR A 166 -21.01 -9.06 26.50
N GLN A 167 -20.89 -10.35 26.79
CA GLN A 167 -22.04 -11.21 27.05
C GLN A 167 -21.87 -11.88 28.42
N ASN A 168 -22.72 -11.50 29.36
CA ASN A 168 -22.91 -12.15 30.65
C ASN A 168 -24.32 -12.76 30.69
N LYS A 169 -24.59 -13.63 31.68
CA LYS A 169 -25.93 -14.27 31.85
C LYS A 169 -27.09 -13.27 31.87
N THR A 170 -26.85 -12.05 32.34
CA THR A 170 -27.86 -11.00 32.53
C THR A 170 -27.76 -9.84 31.55
N ARG A 171 -26.67 -9.72 30.76
CA ARG A 171 -26.42 -8.53 29.95
C ARG A 171 -25.67 -8.87 28.67
N LYS A 172 -26.22 -8.43 27.54
CA LYS A 172 -25.52 -8.35 26.25
C LYS A 172 -25.27 -6.88 25.93
N GLN A 173 -24.01 -6.52 25.73
CA GLN A 173 -23.61 -5.14 25.46
C GLN A 173 -22.45 -5.10 24.46
N ASP A 174 -22.68 -4.42 23.36
CA ASP A 174 -21.64 -4.18 22.35
C ASP A 174 -21.01 -2.81 22.58
N CYS A 175 -19.69 -2.72 22.54
CA CYS A 175 -18.94 -1.48 22.68
C CYS A 175 -17.75 -1.44 21.72
N TYR A 176 -17.20 -0.25 21.52
CA TYR A 176 -15.92 -0.05 20.86
C TYR A 176 -14.87 0.33 21.90
N ILE A 177 -13.75 -0.39 21.90
CA ILE A 177 -12.63 -0.21 22.82
C ILE A 177 -11.38 0.22 22.04
N CYS A 178 -10.55 1.06 22.64
CA CYS A 178 -9.27 1.44 22.04
C CYS A 178 -8.41 0.21 21.70
N GLY A 179 -7.96 0.12 20.45
CA GLY A 179 -7.17 -1.01 19.99
C GLY A 179 -5.76 -1.07 20.57
N SER A 180 -5.14 0.08 20.88
CA SER A 180 -3.84 0.12 21.55
C SER A 180 -3.91 -0.47 22.95
N TYR A 181 -4.91 -0.08 23.72
CA TYR A 181 -5.17 -0.61 25.06
C TYR A 181 -5.45 -2.12 25.01
N LYS A 182 -6.36 -2.56 24.13
CA LYS A 182 -6.75 -3.98 24.00
C LYS A 182 -5.55 -4.89 23.65
N LYS A 183 -4.68 -4.45 22.73
CA LYS A 183 -3.52 -5.22 22.29
C LYS A 183 -2.26 -4.96 23.11
N ARG A 184 -2.29 -4.04 24.08
CA ARG A 184 -1.13 -3.58 24.87
C ARG A 184 0.05 -3.15 23.97
N THR A 185 -0.26 -2.42 22.89
CA THR A 185 0.74 -2.03 21.88
C THR A 185 1.32 -0.63 22.07
N ARG A 186 0.59 0.24 22.78
CA ARG A 186 1.01 1.60 23.15
C ARG A 186 0.35 1.97 24.47
N ASP A 187 0.93 2.96 25.16
CA ASP A 187 0.35 3.53 26.36
C ASP A 187 -0.93 4.28 26.02
N CYS A 188 -2.05 3.75 26.46
CA CYS A 188 -3.37 4.34 26.34
C CYS A 188 -4.25 3.85 27.49
N THR A 189 -5.27 4.62 27.85
CA THR A 189 -6.14 4.32 28.99
C THR A 189 -7.21 3.28 28.66
N ALA A 190 -7.76 2.66 29.70
CA ALA A 190 -8.88 1.74 29.60
C ALA A 190 -10.20 2.50 29.36
N HIS A 191 -10.53 2.79 28.10
CA HIS A 191 -11.80 3.44 27.75
C HIS A 191 -12.54 2.72 26.63
N PHE A 192 -13.86 2.82 26.69
CA PHE A 192 -14.77 2.25 25.69
C PHE A 192 -15.98 3.15 25.52
N ILE A 193 -16.61 3.06 24.35
CA ILE A 193 -17.90 3.69 24.07
C ILE A 193 -18.91 2.62 23.69
N ARG A 194 -20.12 2.72 24.22
CA ARG A 194 -21.18 1.75 23.91
C ARG A 194 -21.69 1.95 22.49
N THR A 195 -21.96 0.86 21.79
CA THR A 195 -22.40 0.90 20.39
C THR A 195 -23.76 1.58 20.26
N ASP A 196 -24.68 1.37 21.20
CA ASP A 196 -26.00 2.00 21.21
C ASP A 196 -25.93 3.52 21.39
N LEU A 197 -25.15 4.00 22.36
CA LEU A 197 -24.93 5.43 22.57
C LEU A 197 -24.23 6.09 21.38
N LEU A 198 -23.21 5.43 20.83
CA LEU A 198 -22.51 5.92 19.65
C LEU A 198 -23.44 5.99 18.44
N THR A 199 -24.26 4.95 18.22
CA THR A 199 -25.23 4.92 17.11
C THR A 199 -26.26 6.03 17.27
N ALA A 200 -26.80 6.24 18.47
CA ALA A 200 -27.74 7.31 18.74
C ALA A 200 -27.12 8.69 18.52
N GLY A 201 -25.88 8.92 18.98
CA GLY A 201 -25.16 10.18 18.79
C GLY A 201 -24.88 10.48 17.32
N VAL A 202 -24.37 9.50 16.57
CA VAL A 202 -24.11 9.64 15.12
C VAL A 202 -25.41 9.88 14.36
N LEU A 203 -26.48 9.12 14.66
CA LEU A 203 -27.77 9.28 13.99
C LEU A 203 -28.40 10.64 14.27
N SER A 204 -28.32 11.12 15.51
CA SER A 204 -28.79 12.46 15.89
C SER A 204 -28.05 13.56 15.12
N ASN A 205 -26.72 13.46 15.06
CA ASN A 205 -25.90 14.41 14.32
C ASN A 205 -26.21 14.37 12.81
N LEU A 206 -26.33 13.17 12.22
CA LEU A 206 -26.72 13.02 10.82
C LEU A 206 -28.07 13.68 10.55
N ARG A 207 -29.08 13.43 11.40
CA ARG A 207 -30.40 14.07 11.28
C ARG A 207 -30.30 15.59 11.32
N GLN A 208 -29.55 16.13 12.28
CA GLN A 208 -29.34 17.58 12.40
C GLN A 208 -28.67 18.18 11.16
N VAL A 209 -27.64 17.51 10.63
CA VAL A 209 -26.95 17.94 9.40
C VAL A 209 -27.87 17.86 8.20
N THR A 210 -28.64 16.78 8.04
CA THR A 210 -29.59 16.63 6.93
C THR A 210 -30.73 17.63 7.01
N GLU A 211 -31.23 17.95 8.20
CA GLU A 211 -32.28 18.94 8.40
C GLU A 211 -31.76 20.36 8.11
N TYR A 212 -30.54 20.67 8.55
CA TYR A 212 -29.88 21.92 8.20
C TYR A 212 -29.67 22.06 6.69
N ALA A 213 -29.22 21.00 6.03
CA ALA A 213 -29.04 20.97 4.57
C ALA A 213 -30.38 21.18 3.84
N ALA A 214 -31.45 20.53 4.28
CA ALA A 214 -32.77 20.68 3.68
C ALA A 214 -33.36 22.09 3.86
N LYS A 215 -33.13 22.73 5.02
CA LYS A 215 -33.63 24.08 5.32
C LYS A 215 -32.78 25.19 4.71
N HIS A 216 -31.50 24.93 4.48
CA HIS A 216 -30.52 25.93 4.07
C HIS A 216 -29.61 25.41 2.95
N GLU A 217 -30.20 24.86 1.89
CA GLU A 217 -29.48 24.22 0.78
C GLU A 217 -28.36 25.10 0.21
N SER A 218 -28.67 26.36 -0.13
CA SER A 218 -27.69 27.29 -0.70
C SER A 218 -26.53 27.63 0.26
N ARG A 219 -26.80 27.69 1.56
CA ARG A 219 -25.77 27.95 2.59
C ARG A 219 -24.96 26.70 2.89
N PHE A 220 -25.59 25.54 2.89
CA PHE A 220 -24.94 24.24 3.07
C PHE A 220 -24.02 23.90 1.89
N VAL A 221 -24.46 24.15 0.66
CA VAL A 221 -23.62 24.04 -0.55
C VAL A 221 -22.42 24.98 -0.46
N LYS A 222 -22.62 26.25 -0.06
CA LYS A 222 -21.49 27.17 0.18
C LYS A 222 -20.52 26.65 1.25
N LEU A 223 -21.03 26.07 2.34
CA LEU A 223 -20.20 25.51 3.41
C LEU A 223 -19.39 24.30 2.93
N LEU A 224 -20.01 23.43 2.12
CA LEU A 224 -19.34 22.28 1.49
C LEU A 224 -18.27 22.73 0.50
N ILE A 225 -18.56 23.75 -0.33
CA ILE A 225 -17.59 24.34 -1.26
C ILE A 225 -16.41 24.93 -0.47
N GLN A 226 -16.65 25.73 0.57
CA GLN A 226 -15.58 26.26 1.42
C GLN A 226 -14.74 25.17 2.09
N GLN A 227 -15.37 24.09 2.57
CA GLN A 227 -14.64 22.99 3.21
C GLN A 227 -13.81 22.21 2.19
N ASN A 228 -14.33 22.00 0.99
CA ASN A 228 -13.59 21.42 -0.14
C ASN A 228 -12.46 22.34 -0.62
N GLU A 229 -12.67 23.65 -0.64
CA GLU A 229 -11.64 24.63 -0.95
C GLU A 229 -10.52 24.62 0.09
N ILE A 230 -10.84 24.52 1.39
CA ILE A 230 -9.82 24.42 2.45
C ILE A 230 -9.01 23.12 2.32
N GLY A 231 -9.68 21.99 2.02
CA GLY A 231 -9.03 20.72 1.73
C GLY A 231 -8.17 20.77 0.45
N GLY A 232 -8.67 21.41 -0.59
CA GLY A 232 -7.97 21.68 -1.85
C GLY A 232 -6.76 22.58 -1.66
N LYS A 233 -6.87 23.64 -0.85
CA LYS A 233 -5.77 24.55 -0.47
C LYS A 233 -4.65 23.83 0.27
N ARG A 234 -4.97 22.86 1.15
CA ARG A 234 -3.95 22.03 1.82
C ARG A 234 -3.24 21.08 0.87
N LYS A 235 -3.99 20.43 -0.04
CA LYS A 235 -3.40 19.53 -1.05
C LYS A 235 -2.51 20.29 -2.04
N THR A 236 -3.00 21.44 -2.54
CA THR A 236 -2.22 22.31 -3.43
C THR A 236 -0.97 22.85 -2.73
N ALA A 237 -1.07 23.30 -1.47
CA ALA A 237 0.10 23.75 -0.70
C ALA A 237 1.15 22.65 -0.47
N ALA A 238 0.72 21.39 -0.32
CA ALA A 238 1.65 20.25 -0.22
C ALA A 238 2.32 19.95 -1.57
N ALA A 239 1.56 19.97 -2.66
CA ALA A 239 2.07 19.77 -4.01
C ALA A 239 3.02 20.89 -4.47
N THR A 240 2.73 22.16 -4.16
CA THR A 240 3.64 23.29 -4.45
C THR A 240 4.95 23.15 -3.69
N LYS A 241 4.90 22.76 -2.41
CA LYS A 241 6.12 22.53 -1.62
C LYS A 241 6.98 21.40 -2.21
N GLN A 242 6.35 20.32 -2.69
CA GLN A 242 7.07 19.22 -3.34
C GLN A 242 7.68 19.64 -4.68
N LEU A 243 6.99 20.50 -5.44
CA LEU A 243 7.50 21.06 -6.69
C LEU A 243 8.73 21.95 -6.43
N GLU A 244 8.67 22.84 -5.44
CA GLU A 244 9.80 23.69 -5.03
C GLU A 244 11.02 22.83 -4.66
N GLN A 245 10.83 21.79 -3.84
CA GLN A 245 11.91 20.88 -3.46
C GLN A 245 12.52 20.15 -4.66
N ALA A 246 11.70 19.70 -5.61
CA ALA A 246 12.19 19.07 -6.83
C ALA A 246 12.99 20.06 -7.70
N GLN A 247 12.52 21.30 -7.84
CA GLN A 247 13.21 22.36 -8.58
C GLN A 247 14.54 22.76 -7.94
N GLU A 248 14.60 22.90 -6.62
CA GLU A 248 15.84 23.14 -5.87
C GLU A 248 16.86 22.04 -6.10
N ARG A 249 16.41 20.77 -6.04
CA ARG A 249 17.29 19.62 -6.29
C ARG A 249 17.78 19.56 -7.73
N ILE A 250 16.93 19.85 -8.71
CA ILE A 250 17.34 19.96 -10.13
C ILE A 250 18.45 21.01 -10.28
N ALA A 251 18.31 22.16 -9.62
CA ALA A 251 19.31 23.23 -9.67
C ALA A 251 20.62 22.86 -8.95
N GLU A 252 20.55 22.05 -7.88
CA GLU A 252 21.71 21.49 -7.20
C GLU A 252 22.45 20.48 -8.08
N VAL A 253 21.74 19.49 -8.63
CA VAL A 253 22.30 18.47 -9.52
C VAL A 253 22.94 19.13 -10.76
N SER A 254 22.30 20.17 -11.32
CA SER A 254 22.88 20.95 -12.42
C SER A 254 24.22 21.61 -12.06
N ARG A 255 24.38 22.07 -10.82
CA ARG A 255 25.64 22.64 -10.33
C ARG A 255 26.69 21.55 -10.12
N ILE A 256 26.29 20.38 -9.63
CA ILE A 256 27.18 19.23 -9.43
C ILE A 256 27.73 18.73 -10.77
N ILE A 257 26.87 18.59 -11.79
CA ILE A 257 27.29 18.18 -13.16
C ILE A 257 28.30 19.17 -13.74
N LYS A 258 28.06 20.48 -13.61
CA LYS A 258 29.02 21.52 -14.06
C LYS A 258 30.38 21.37 -13.40
N ARG A 259 30.41 21.17 -12.07
CA ARG A 259 31.65 20.99 -11.32
C ARG A 259 32.36 19.68 -11.67
N LEU A 260 31.63 18.60 -11.88
CA LEU A 260 32.17 17.32 -12.34
C LEU A 260 32.89 17.46 -13.69
N TYR A 261 32.29 18.22 -14.61
CA TYR A 261 32.92 18.52 -15.89
C TYR A 261 34.22 19.32 -15.72
N GLU A 262 34.21 20.35 -14.88
CA GLU A 262 35.42 21.13 -14.56
C GLU A 262 36.52 20.28 -13.91
N ASP A 263 36.17 19.39 -12.98
CA ASP A 263 37.14 18.52 -12.31
C ASP A 263 37.68 17.42 -13.25
N ASN A 264 36.91 16.98 -14.26
CA ASN A 264 37.39 16.09 -15.33
C ASN A 264 38.41 16.78 -16.23
N VAL A 265 38.09 17.98 -16.72
CA VAL A 265 39.00 18.78 -17.57
C VAL A 265 40.31 19.09 -16.84
N ASN A 266 40.26 19.28 -15.51
CA ASN A 266 41.43 19.50 -14.66
C ASN A 266 42.20 18.21 -14.30
N GLY A 267 41.78 17.04 -14.81
CA GLY A 267 42.44 15.75 -14.58
C GLY A 267 42.37 15.24 -13.14
N LYS A 268 41.48 15.78 -12.30
CA LYS A 268 41.30 15.33 -10.90
C LYS A 268 40.50 14.03 -10.81
N ILE A 269 39.73 13.71 -11.85
CA ILE A 269 38.97 12.48 -11.99
C ILE A 269 39.31 11.86 -13.35
N SER A 270 39.20 10.53 -13.45
CA SER A 270 39.36 9.82 -14.72
C SER A 270 38.10 9.94 -15.58
N ASP A 271 38.26 9.82 -16.90
CA ASP A 271 37.13 9.83 -17.83
C ASP A 271 36.11 8.74 -17.53
N GLU A 272 36.55 7.53 -17.17
CA GLU A 272 35.66 6.44 -16.73
C GLU A 272 34.81 6.85 -15.52
N ARG A 273 35.41 7.53 -14.55
CA ARG A 273 34.72 7.95 -13.32
C ARG A 273 33.79 9.14 -13.56
N PHE A 274 34.14 10.02 -14.49
CA PHE A 274 33.27 11.09 -14.94
C PHE A 274 32.03 10.54 -15.66
N MET A 275 32.21 9.57 -16.57
CA MET A 275 31.11 8.95 -17.31
C MET A 275 30.10 8.26 -16.36
N GLU A 276 30.60 7.53 -15.35
CA GLU A 276 29.73 6.87 -14.36
C GLU A 276 28.93 7.89 -13.52
N LEU A 277 29.60 8.88 -12.93
CA LEU A 277 28.94 9.87 -12.07
C LEU A 277 28.02 10.81 -12.85
N SER A 278 28.39 11.21 -14.07
CA SER A 278 27.56 12.06 -14.92
C SER A 278 26.28 11.34 -15.34
N ALA A 279 26.34 10.05 -15.69
CA ALA A 279 25.17 9.25 -16.01
C ALA A 279 24.17 9.19 -14.84
N ASP A 280 24.65 8.94 -13.61
CA ASP A 280 23.81 8.91 -12.41
C ASP A 280 23.11 10.26 -12.16
N TYR A 281 23.86 11.37 -12.24
CA TYR A 281 23.29 12.70 -12.03
C TYR A 281 22.36 13.15 -13.16
N GLU A 282 22.64 12.76 -14.41
CA GLU A 282 21.74 13.01 -15.54
C GLU A 282 20.43 12.23 -15.43
N GLN A 283 20.51 10.98 -14.95
CA GLN A 283 19.33 10.17 -14.64
C GLN A 283 18.52 10.79 -13.50
N GLU A 284 19.15 11.14 -12.37
CA GLU A 284 18.49 11.83 -11.26
C GLU A 284 17.82 13.12 -11.73
N GLN A 285 18.50 13.90 -12.57
CA GLN A 285 17.94 15.14 -13.12
C GLN A 285 16.73 14.88 -14.02
N ARG A 286 16.74 13.82 -14.82
CA ARG A 286 15.61 13.44 -15.69
C ARG A 286 14.40 13.04 -14.85
N GLU A 287 14.58 12.17 -13.87
CA GLU A 287 13.51 11.71 -12.97
C GLU A 287 12.89 12.87 -12.18
N LEU A 288 13.72 13.80 -11.68
CA LEU A 288 13.25 14.99 -10.99
C LEU A 288 12.47 15.93 -11.92
N LYS A 289 12.89 16.08 -13.19
CA LYS A 289 12.17 16.89 -14.18
C LYS A 289 10.81 16.28 -14.52
N ASP A 290 10.74 14.96 -14.69
CA ASP A 290 9.47 14.26 -14.97
C ASP A 290 8.51 14.38 -13.78
N ARG A 291 9.03 14.23 -12.55
CA ARG A 291 8.25 14.43 -11.33
C ARG A 291 7.77 15.88 -11.18
N ALA A 292 8.62 16.86 -11.47
CA ALA A 292 8.25 18.27 -11.44
C ALA A 292 7.17 18.59 -12.50
N ALA A 293 7.26 18.02 -13.70
CA ALA A 293 6.27 18.17 -14.75
C ALA A 293 4.91 17.56 -14.35
N ALA A 294 4.91 16.39 -13.71
CA ALA A 294 3.70 15.76 -13.20
C ALA A 294 3.02 16.60 -12.09
N LEU A 295 3.81 17.09 -11.13
CA LEU A 295 3.32 17.97 -10.06
C LEU A 295 2.78 19.30 -10.61
N GLN A 296 3.45 19.88 -11.60
CA GLN A 296 2.99 21.09 -12.28
C GLN A 296 1.66 20.84 -13.00
N ALA A 297 1.53 19.75 -13.75
CA ALA A 297 0.29 19.40 -14.44
C ALA A 297 -0.88 19.14 -13.47
N GLU A 298 -0.62 18.57 -12.28
CA GLU A 298 -1.62 18.41 -11.23
C GLU A 298 -2.07 19.75 -10.65
N LEU A 299 -1.13 20.66 -10.41
CA LEU A 299 -1.42 22.03 -9.97
C LEU A 299 -2.20 22.82 -11.02
N ASP A 300 -1.82 22.74 -12.30
CA ASP A 300 -2.51 23.43 -13.40
C ASP A 300 -3.94 22.90 -13.57
N LYS A 301 -4.16 21.58 -13.47
CA LYS A 301 -5.50 20.99 -13.45
C LYS A 301 -6.33 21.47 -12.26
N SER A 302 -5.71 21.58 -11.07
CA SER A 302 -6.38 22.08 -9.87
C SER A 302 -6.75 23.57 -9.97
N GLN A 303 -5.94 24.37 -10.66
CA GLN A 303 -6.19 25.78 -10.96
C GLN A 303 -7.27 25.94 -12.04
N ALA A 304 -7.23 25.15 -13.11
CA ALA A 304 -8.27 25.16 -14.15
C ALA A 304 -9.65 24.73 -13.60
N ALA A 305 -9.68 23.79 -12.66
CA ALA A 305 -10.91 23.37 -11.98
C ALA A 305 -11.47 24.44 -11.02
N THR A 306 -10.64 25.35 -10.53
CA THR A 306 -11.07 26.47 -9.66
C THR A 306 -11.48 27.72 -10.44
N VAL A 307 -11.01 27.89 -11.68
CA VAL A 307 -11.42 29.01 -12.57
C VAL A 307 -12.74 28.72 -13.31
N ASN A 308 -13.06 27.45 -13.54
CA ASN A 308 -14.27 27.02 -14.25
C ASN A 308 -15.46 26.69 -13.31
N ALA A 309 -15.34 26.92 -12.00
CA ALA A 309 -16.37 26.71 -10.99
C ALA A 309 -16.90 28.06 -10.47
#